data_AF-A0A554WX38-F1
#
_entry.id   AF-A0A554WX38-F1
#
_cell.length_a   1.000
_cell.length_b   1.000
_cell.length_c   1.000
_cell.angle_alpha   90.00
_cell.angle_beta   90.00
_cell.angle_gamma   90.00
#
_symmetry.space_group_name_H-M   'P 1'
#
loop_
_entity.id
_entity.type
_entity.pdbx_description
1 polymer ?
#
loop_
_entity_poly.entity_id
_entity_poly.type
_entity_poly.pdbx_seq_one_letter_code
_entity_poly.pdbx_strand_id
1 'polypeptide(L)' 'MDKSTFLGQVMDALERTKARIRAKGEHPFRVLKCQFGYCKTPYRGLSKNGAQLNVLFALLNLWLVRKALLAATG' A
#
# COMPACT_ATOMS: atom_id res chain seq x y z
N MET A 1 6.10 28.00 -5.20
CA MET A 1 7.40 28.54 -4.78
C MET A 1 8.38 28.42 -5.94
N ASP A 2 9.22 29.43 -6.14
CA ASP A 2 10.25 29.39 -7.17
C ASP A 2 11.28 28.30 -6.86
N LYS A 3 11.29 27.27 -7.71
CA LYS A 3 12.15 26.08 -7.57
C LYS A 3 13.63 26.37 -7.90
N SER A 4 13.91 27.55 -8.44
CA SER A 4 15.25 28.05 -8.74
C SER A 4 16.02 28.48 -7.49
N THR A 5 15.32 28.85 -6.41
CA THR A 5 15.92 29.23 -5.13
C THR A 5 16.31 27.99 -4.34
N PHE A 6 17.44 28.04 -3.62
CA PHE A 6 17.93 26.95 -2.76
C PHE A 6 16.86 26.39 -1.80
N LEU A 7 16.11 27.28 -1.14
CA LEU A 7 15.00 26.91 -0.26
C LEU A 7 13.89 26.14 -1.00
N GLY A 8 13.60 26.53 -2.24
CA GLY A 8 12.63 25.84 -3.09
C GLY A 8 13.06 24.41 -3.43
N GLN A 9 14.35 24.20 -3.70
CA GLN A 9 14.90 22.86 -3.96
C GLN A 9 14.83 21.94 -2.73
N VAL A 10 15.11 22.50 -1.55
CA VAL A 10 15.00 21.76 -0.28
C VAL A 10 13.54 21.38 0.01
N MET A 11 12.58 22.29 -0.21
CA MET A 11 11.16 22.00 -0.04
C MET A 11 10.66 20.95 -1.04
N ASP A 12 11.05 21.05 -2.32
CA ASP A 12 10.73 20.04 -3.34
C ASP A 12 11.26 18.65 -2.95
N ALA A 13 12.47 18.57 -2.39
CA ALA A 13 13.03 17.31 -1.91
C ALA A 13 12.24 16.72 -0.73
N LEU A 14 11.76 17.58 0.19
CA LEU A 14 10.90 17.18 1.30
C LEU A 14 9.56 16.64 0.80
N GLU A 15 8.92 17.35 -0.13
CA GLU A 15 7.64 16.94 -0.72
C GLU A 15 7.76 15.61 -1.48
N ARG A 16 8.84 15.42 -2.24
CA ARG A 16 9.13 14.14 -2.90
C ARG A 16 9.29 13.00 -1.89
N THR A 17 9.98 13.27 -0.78
CA THR A 17 10.16 12.27 0.28
C THR A 17 8.83 11.91 0.92
N LYS A 18 8.00 12.91 1.24
CA LYS A 18 6.63 12.73 1.75
C LYS A 18 5.78 11.92 0.78
N ALA A 19 5.83 12.24 -0.52
CA ALA A 19 5.10 11.53 -1.56
C ALA A 19 5.55 10.06 -1.70
N ARG A 20 6.86 9.78 -1.61
CA ARG A 20 7.40 8.41 -1.62
C ARG A 20 6.90 7.58 -0.44
N ILE A 21 6.89 8.16 0.76
CA ILE A 21 6.35 7.49 1.96
C ILE A 21 4.86 7.20 1.78
N ARG A 22 4.11 8.18 1.26
CA ARG A 22 2.68 8.04 0.97
C ARG A 22 2.41 6.92 -0.05
N ALA A 23 3.17 6.87 -1.13
CA ALA A 23 3.04 5.82 -2.15
C ALA A 23 3.27 4.41 -1.58
N LYS A 24 4.25 4.24 -0.67
CA LYS A 24 4.47 2.95 0.02
C LYS A 24 3.29 2.55 0.89
N GLY A 25 2.68 3.49 1.60
CA GLY A 25 1.50 3.24 2.42
C GLY A 25 0.23 2.98 1.62
N GLU A 26 0.02 3.72 0.51
CA GLU A 26 -1.17 3.61 -0.33
C GLU A 26 -1.17 2.34 -1.18
N HIS A 27 0.00 1.83 -1.56
CA HIS A 27 0.13 0.62 -2.38
C HIS A 27 -0.63 -0.60 -1.82
N PRO A 28 -0.42 -1.03 -0.55
CA PRO A 28 -1.17 -2.13 0.02
C PRO A 28 -2.69 -1.83 0.07
N PHE A 29 -3.11 -0.62 0.39
CA PHE A 29 -4.55 -0.29 0.37
C PHE A 29 -5.15 -0.38 -1.02
N ARG A 30 -4.39 -0.04 -2.07
CA ARG A 30 -4.84 -0.19 -3.46
C ARG A 30 -4.95 -1.66 -3.85
N VAL A 31 -3.98 -2.50 -3.50
CA VAL A 31 -4.05 -3.95 -3.76
C VAL A 31 -5.24 -4.57 -3.02
N LEU A 32 -5.42 -4.22 -1.75
CA LEU A 32 -6.55 -4.68 -0.94
C LEU A 32 -7.91 -4.32 -1.56
N LYS A 33 -8.10 -3.07 -1.98
CA LYS A 33 -9.37 -2.60 -2.53
C LYS A 33 -9.62 -3.03 -3.97
N CYS A 34 -8.61 -2.96 -4.84
CA CYS A 34 -8.77 -3.21 -6.27
C CYS A 34 -8.54 -4.67 -6.66
N GLN A 35 -7.51 -5.33 -6.13
CA GLN A 35 -7.17 -6.70 -6.54
C GLN A 35 -7.97 -7.75 -5.76
N PHE A 36 -8.17 -7.52 -4.46
CA PHE A 36 -8.94 -8.42 -3.59
C PHE A 36 -10.41 -7.99 -3.42
N GLY A 37 -10.81 -6.85 -4.01
CA GLY A 37 -12.21 -6.40 -4.01
C GLY A 37 -12.76 -6.11 -2.61
N TYR A 38 -11.92 -5.66 -1.67
CA TYR A 38 -12.37 -5.42 -0.30
C TYR A 38 -13.45 -4.33 -0.24
N CYS A 39 -14.66 -4.72 0.16
CA CYS A 39 -15.76 -3.84 0.53
C CYS A 39 -15.82 -3.69 2.06
N LYS A 40 -16.18 -2.50 2.55
CA LYS A 40 -16.32 -2.27 3.99
C LYS A 40 -17.48 -3.12 4.54
N THR A 41 -17.20 -3.96 5.53
CA THR A 41 -18.17 -4.75 6.31
C THR A 41 -19.09 -5.69 5.52
N PRO A 42 -18.56 -6.70 4.80
CA PRO A 42 -19.39 -7.66 4.08
C PRO A 42 -20.01 -8.71 5.01
N TYR A 43 -19.46 -8.94 6.20
CA TYR A 43 -19.96 -9.95 7.14
C TYR A 43 -20.73 -9.34 8.31
N ARG A 44 -21.76 -10.06 8.78
CA ARG A 44 -22.47 -9.75 10.02
C ARG A 44 -21.59 -10.13 11.22
N GLY A 45 -21.12 -9.11 11.95
CA GLY A 45 -20.33 -9.25 13.18
C GLY A 45 -18.92 -8.66 13.08
N LEU A 46 -18.51 -7.92 14.12
CA LEU A 46 -17.21 -7.24 14.16
C LEU A 46 -16.04 -8.21 14.13
N SER A 47 -16.16 -9.34 14.85
CA SER A 47 -15.13 -10.38 14.89
C SER A 47 -14.84 -10.98 13.51
N LYS A 48 -15.89 -11.26 12.73
CA LYS A 48 -15.77 -11.82 11.38
C LYS A 48 -15.13 -10.83 10.40
N ASN A 49 -15.50 -9.56 10.48
CA ASN A 49 -14.89 -8.51 9.67
C ASN A 49 -13.39 -8.31 10.02
N GLY A 50 -13.04 -8.38 11.31
CA GLY A 50 -11.64 -8.32 11.76
C GLY A 50 -10.82 -9.50 11.27
N ALA A 51 -11.36 -10.73 11.38
CA ALA A 51 -10.70 -11.93 10.87
C ALA A 51 -10.49 -11.88 9.35
N GLN A 52 -11.48 -11.41 8.59
CA GLN A 52 -11.35 -11.22 7.13
C GLN A 52 -10.21 -10.25 6.79
N LEU A 53 -10.12 -9.12 7.48
CA LEU A 53 -9.05 -8.15 7.25
C LEU A 53 -7.67 -8.76 7.51
N ASN A 54 -7.51 -9.52 8.61
CA ASN A 54 -6.25 -10.19 8.92
C ASN A 54 -5.82 -11.17 7.81
N VAL A 55 -6.75 -11.97 7.31
CA VAL A 55 -6.47 -12.91 6.20
C VAL A 55 -6.10 -12.16 4.92
N LEU A 56 -6.84 -11.10 4.58
CA LEU A 56 -6.54 -10.29 3.40
C LEU A 56 -5.16 -9.63 3.48
N PHE A 57 -4.73 -9.16 4.65
CA PHE A 57 -3.38 -8.63 4.85
C PHE A 57 -2.30 -9.70 4.71
N ALA A 58 -2.55 -10.93 5.19
CA ALA A 58 -1.63 -12.05 4.97
C ALA A 58 -1.47 -12.37 3.47
N LEU A 59 -2.59 -12.44 2.73
CA LEU A 59 -2.58 -12.65 1.28
C LEU A 59 -1.92 -11.50 0.53
N LEU A 60 -2.05 -10.27 1.03
CA LEU A 60 -1.40 -9.11 0.45
C LEU A 60 0.13 -9.21 0.52
N ASN A 61 0.67 -9.63 1.67
CA ASN A 61 2.10 -9.87 1.80
C ASN A 61 2.59 -10.93 0.81
N LEU A 62 1.83 -12.01 0.62
CA LEU A 62 2.14 -13.04 -0.37
C LEU A 62 2.11 -12.46 -1.80
N TRP A 63 1.12 -11.64 -2.11
CA TRP A 63 0.99 -10.98 -3.42
C TRP A 63 2.16 -10.04 -3.71
N LEU A 64 2.63 -9.29 -2.72
CA LEU A 64 3.79 -8.40 -2.86
C LEU A 64 5.07 -9.17 -3.19
N VAL A 65 5.27 -10.37 -2.62
CA VAL A 65 6.47 -11.18 -2.82
C VAL A 65 6.33 -12.16 -4.00
N ARG A 66 5.16 -12.23 -4.64
CA ARG A 66 4.84 -13.14 -5.77
C ARG A 66 5.94 -13.20 -6.83
N LYS A 67 6.51 -12.05 -7.25
CA LYS A 67 7.55 -12.04 -8.28
C LYS A 67 8.82 -12.79 -7.84
N ALA A 68 9.22 -12.63 -6.59
CA ALA A 68 10.37 -13.34 -6.03
C ALA A 68 10.08 -14.83 -5.87
N LEU A 69 8.86 -15.19 -5.44
CA LEU A 69 8.45 -16.59 -5.31
C LEU A 69 8.43 -17.31 -6.66
N LEU A 70 7.84 -16.69 -7.69
CA LEU A 70 7.79 -17.28 -9.03
C LEU A 70 9.18 -17.42 -9.67
N ALA A 71 10.11 -16.51 -9.35
CA ALA A 71 11.50 -16.57 -9.81
C ALA A 71 12.34 -17.63 -9.07
N ALA A 72 11.98 -18.00 -7.84
CA ALA A 72 12.69 -19.03 -7.07
C ALA A 72 12.25 -20.46 -7.42
N THR A 73 11.07 -20.61 -8.03
CA THR A 73 10.49 -21.90 -8.43
C THR A 73 10.73 -22.28 -9.89
N GLY A 74 11.48 -21.47 -10.64
CA GLY A 74 11.89 -21.72 -12.03
C GLY A 74 13.40 -21.86 -12.13
#